data_AF-A0A1G1X0L5-F1
#
_entry.id   AF-A0A1G1X0L5-F1
#
_cell.length_a   1.000
_cell.length_b   1.000
_cell.length_c   1.000
_cell.angle_alpha   90.00
_cell.angle_beta   90.00
_cell.angle_gamma   90.00
#
_symmetry.space_group_name_H-M   'P 1'
#
loop_
_entity.id
_entity.type
_entity.pdbx_description
1 polymer ?
#
loop_
_entity_poly.entity_id
_entity_poly.type
_entity_poly.pdbx_seq_one_letter_code
_entity_poly.pdbx_strand_id
1 'polypeptide(L)'
;MEQLPLCVDLDGTLVRTNTLFEGALSAIKKKPWIIIKLLTASFKSKTAVKDVIGAHTILDSSTLPYNKEFLAWLRHQHANKRPLLLATASDKRIADAVARNVGIFSEVIANTLASPVSARGKDMVLSKRFGNKEFSYAGNSRADLAVWRCASSAILVDVNEDIAAHVKKAIPVEAEFSSRTPISLRTILKTIRSHQWVKNLLLCTAPIAAHRINNPVVFMQTMVGFISFSCIASSIYIFNDLFDLSSDRAHATKRFRPIAAGKISLFHATLLGIGMALAGIIIAFLFLPNAFLGILLLYIVITSTYSLRLKKIPYVDIAVLAGLYILRIVAGSAATGIPTSKWLFLFAACLFISLGIAKRVTELARLKESHDSAIGRGYTKRDKELLVALGLTSALFACIVLGFYAVSPVVSNLYSHPNSLIWMAPVFGLWIIRMWKHAIAGSLPEDPVLFAIKDYGSYIAIAALAGILFLAL
;
A
#
# COMPACT_ATOMS: atom_id res chain seq x y z
N MET A 1 4.53 -37.14 -32.97
CA MET A 1 4.65 -37.67 -31.59
C MET A 1 3.64 -36.93 -30.74
N GLU A 2 2.75 -37.63 -30.04
CA GLU A 2 1.86 -36.99 -29.07
C GLU A 2 2.70 -36.29 -28.00
N GLN A 3 2.39 -35.02 -27.73
CA GLN A 3 3.07 -34.27 -26.68
C GLN A 3 2.59 -34.77 -25.32
N LEU A 4 3.53 -35.11 -24.43
CA LEU A 4 3.24 -35.56 -23.07
C LEU A 4 2.36 -34.54 -22.33
N PRO A 5 1.46 -35.01 -21.43
CA PRO A 5 0.65 -34.14 -20.61
C PRO A 5 1.53 -33.20 -19.79
N LEU A 6 1.16 -31.92 -19.74
CA LEU A 6 1.88 -30.90 -18.99
C LEU A 6 1.17 -30.58 -17.68
N CYS A 7 1.82 -30.91 -16.57
CA CYS A 7 1.38 -30.56 -15.22
C CYS A 7 1.99 -29.21 -14.80
N VAL A 8 1.15 -28.28 -14.37
CA VAL A 8 1.52 -26.89 -14.08
C VAL A 8 1.27 -26.57 -12.61
N ASP A 9 2.29 -26.07 -11.90
CA ASP A 9 2.08 -25.53 -10.55
C ASP A 9 1.38 -24.16 -10.57
N LEU A 10 0.67 -23.85 -9.49
CA LEU A 10 -0.05 -22.61 -9.33
C LEU A 10 0.84 -21.51 -8.73
N ASP A 11 1.27 -21.69 -7.47
CA ASP A 11 1.85 -20.65 -6.63
C ASP A 11 3.29 -20.31 -7.04
N GLY A 12 3.48 -19.10 -7.53
CA GLY A 12 4.74 -18.59 -8.04
C GLY A 12 5.14 -19.15 -9.42
N THR A 13 4.31 -19.98 -10.07
CA THR A 13 4.49 -20.49 -11.43
C THR A 13 3.45 -19.88 -12.35
N LEU A 14 2.19 -20.34 -12.31
CA LEU A 14 1.09 -19.73 -13.07
C LEU A 14 0.74 -18.31 -12.57
N VAL A 15 0.73 -18.13 -11.25
CA VAL A 15 0.50 -16.83 -10.60
C VAL A 15 1.72 -16.41 -9.80
N ARG A 16 2.08 -15.13 -9.79
CA ARG A 16 3.30 -14.63 -9.11
C ARG A 16 3.16 -14.46 -7.59
N THR A 17 2.01 -14.83 -7.04
CA THR A 17 1.68 -14.71 -5.61
C THR A 17 1.61 -16.09 -4.97
N ASN A 18 1.52 -16.11 -3.63
CA ASN A 18 1.16 -17.30 -2.89
C ASN A 18 -0.32 -17.19 -2.51
N THR A 19 -1.15 -18.04 -3.11
CA THR A 19 -2.61 -17.97 -2.94
C THR A 19 -3.07 -18.31 -1.52
N LEU A 20 -2.31 -19.11 -0.77
CA LEU A 20 -2.61 -19.37 0.65
C LEU A 20 -2.43 -18.11 1.50
N PHE A 21 -1.31 -17.39 1.32
CA PHE A 21 -1.06 -16.17 2.07
C PHE A 21 -2.06 -15.07 1.70
N GLU A 22 -2.39 -14.95 0.42
CA GLU A 22 -3.39 -14.00 -0.05
C GLU A 22 -4.79 -14.34 0.48
N GLY A 23 -5.15 -15.63 0.50
CA GLY A 23 -6.39 -16.10 1.10
C GLY A 23 -6.46 -15.79 2.59
N ALA A 24 -5.36 -15.98 3.33
CA ALA A 24 -5.28 -15.62 4.74
C ALA A 24 -5.51 -14.12 4.96
N LEU A 25 -4.87 -13.26 4.18
CA LEU A 25 -5.08 -11.79 4.24
C LEU A 25 -6.52 -11.40 3.92
N SER A 26 -7.12 -12.00 2.89
CA SER A 26 -8.51 -11.77 2.51
C SER A 26 -9.47 -12.18 3.63
N ALA A 27 -9.25 -13.36 4.22
CA ALA A 27 -10.03 -13.87 5.34
C ALA A 27 -9.93 -12.94 6.57
N ILE A 28 -8.71 -12.53 6.96
CA ILE A 28 -8.47 -11.62 8.09
C ILE A 28 -9.14 -10.26 7.85
N LYS A 29 -9.03 -9.70 6.64
CA LYS A 29 -9.68 -8.42 6.30
C LYS A 29 -11.19 -8.46 6.49
N LYS A 30 -11.83 -9.57 6.09
CA LYS A 30 -13.29 -9.72 6.19
C LYS A 30 -13.73 -10.02 7.62
N LYS A 31 -12.95 -10.84 8.34
CA LYS A 31 -13.25 -11.31 9.69
C LYS A 31 -11.95 -11.35 10.52
N PRO A 32 -11.58 -10.26 11.21
CA PRO A 32 -10.30 -10.16 11.92
C PRO A 32 -10.05 -11.26 12.95
N TRP A 33 -11.10 -11.77 13.58
CA TRP A 33 -11.02 -12.88 14.56
C TRP A 33 -10.57 -14.22 13.97
N ILE A 34 -10.55 -14.37 12.63
CA ILE A 34 -10.00 -15.56 11.96
C ILE A 34 -8.53 -15.77 12.32
N ILE A 35 -7.80 -14.72 12.70
CA ILE A 35 -6.41 -14.86 13.15
C ILE A 35 -6.26 -15.88 14.28
N ILE A 36 -7.23 -15.94 15.21
CA ILE A 36 -7.24 -16.91 16.32
C ILE A 36 -7.47 -18.33 15.80
N LYS A 37 -8.36 -18.49 14.80
CA LYS A 37 -8.59 -19.80 14.15
C LYS A 37 -7.37 -20.27 13.37
N LEU A 38 -6.65 -19.36 12.72
CA LEU A 38 -5.40 -19.68 12.02
C LEU A 38 -4.30 -20.10 13.00
N LEU A 39 -4.17 -19.41 14.13
CA LEU A 39 -3.25 -19.77 15.20
C LEU A 39 -3.58 -21.14 15.82
N THR A 40 -4.86 -21.40 16.14
CA THR A 40 -5.26 -22.71 16.67
C THR A 40 -5.09 -23.83 15.64
N ALA A 41 -5.32 -23.57 14.36
CA ALA A 41 -5.10 -24.54 13.29
C ALA A 41 -3.62 -24.82 13.03
N SER A 42 -2.72 -23.85 13.22
CA SER A 42 -1.28 -24.04 13.02
C SER A 42 -0.67 -25.02 14.02
N PHE A 43 -1.23 -25.12 15.24
CA PHE A 43 -0.87 -26.16 16.21
C PHE A 43 -1.34 -27.57 15.82
N LYS A 44 -2.33 -27.70 14.92
CA LYS A 44 -2.84 -29.00 14.46
C LYS A 44 -2.04 -29.53 13.27
N SER A 45 -2.12 -28.84 12.13
CA SER A 45 -1.42 -29.26 10.91
C SER A 45 -1.44 -28.16 9.83
N LYS A 46 -0.51 -28.25 8.87
CA LYS A 46 -0.52 -27.37 7.68
C LYS A 46 -1.81 -27.52 6.86
N THR A 47 -2.40 -28.72 6.80
CA THR A 47 -3.65 -28.98 6.08
C THR A 47 -4.83 -28.28 6.75
N ALA A 48 -4.89 -28.29 8.09
CA ALA A 48 -5.92 -27.58 8.84
C ALA A 48 -5.88 -26.07 8.58
N VAL A 49 -4.68 -25.48 8.51
CA VAL A 49 -4.52 -24.06 8.15
C VAL A 49 -5.08 -23.77 6.76
N LYS A 50 -4.75 -24.60 5.75
CA LYS A 50 -5.24 -24.43 4.38
C LYS A 50 -6.76 -24.53 4.31
N ASP A 51 -7.37 -25.44 5.06
CA ASP A 51 -8.82 -25.59 5.08
C ASP A 51 -9.53 -24.39 5.73
N VAL A 52 -9.02 -23.90 6.87
CA VAL A 52 -9.55 -22.67 7.50
C VAL A 52 -9.48 -21.49 6.54
N ILE A 53 -8.37 -21.34 5.82
CA ILE A 53 -8.19 -20.31 4.79
C ILE A 53 -9.22 -20.52 3.68
N GLY A 54 -9.25 -21.70 3.05
CA GLY A 54 -10.15 -22.00 1.93
C GLY A 54 -11.63 -21.80 2.26
N ALA A 55 -12.05 -22.14 3.49
CA ALA A 55 -13.44 -21.96 3.95
C ALA A 55 -13.86 -20.49 4.11
N HIS A 56 -12.91 -19.57 4.29
CA HIS A 56 -13.18 -18.16 4.56
C HIS A 56 -12.66 -17.21 3.49
N THR A 57 -12.03 -17.75 2.44
CA THR A 57 -11.41 -16.98 1.37
C THR A 57 -12.40 -16.77 0.22
N ILE A 58 -12.51 -15.53 -0.22
CA ILE A 58 -13.07 -15.18 -1.53
C ILE A 58 -11.92 -14.53 -2.29
N LEU A 59 -11.21 -15.32 -3.08
CA LEU A 59 -10.16 -14.84 -3.98
C LEU A 59 -10.80 -14.61 -5.35
N ASP A 60 -10.70 -13.39 -5.85
CA ASP A 60 -11.07 -13.08 -7.22
C ASP A 60 -9.94 -13.55 -8.15
N SER A 61 -10.13 -14.74 -8.73
CA SER A 61 -9.19 -15.37 -9.66
C SER A 61 -8.88 -14.51 -10.88
N SER A 62 -9.77 -13.59 -11.29
CA SER A 62 -9.53 -12.73 -12.45
C SER A 62 -8.45 -11.68 -12.20
N THR A 63 -8.26 -11.29 -10.94
CA THR A 63 -7.31 -10.23 -10.54
C THR A 63 -5.95 -10.76 -10.09
N LEU A 64 -5.73 -12.08 -10.07
CA LEU A 64 -4.45 -12.65 -9.66
C LEU A 64 -3.30 -12.18 -10.57
N PRO A 65 -2.06 -12.06 -10.05
CA PRO A 65 -0.93 -11.56 -10.82
C PRO A 65 -0.35 -12.69 -11.67
N TYR A 66 -1.04 -13.07 -12.74
CA TYR A 66 -0.61 -14.13 -13.66
C TYR A 66 0.74 -13.83 -14.30
N ASN A 67 1.57 -14.85 -14.47
CA ASN A 67 2.74 -14.76 -15.33
C ASN A 67 2.25 -14.70 -16.79
N LYS A 68 2.21 -13.49 -17.35
CA LYS A 68 1.61 -13.24 -18.67
C LYS A 68 2.31 -13.98 -19.81
N GLU A 69 3.63 -14.05 -19.77
CA GLU A 69 4.45 -14.69 -20.79
C GLU A 69 4.23 -16.21 -20.76
N PHE A 70 4.34 -16.80 -19.56
CA PHE A 70 4.08 -18.22 -19.37
C PHE A 70 2.62 -18.60 -19.70
N LEU A 71 1.64 -17.78 -19.31
CA LEU A 71 0.23 -18.02 -19.62
C LEU A 71 -0.05 -17.93 -21.14
N ALA A 72 0.60 -17.01 -21.85
CA ALA A 72 0.49 -16.93 -23.31
C ALA A 72 1.05 -18.20 -23.97
N TRP A 73 2.19 -18.69 -23.48
CA TRP A 73 2.76 -19.95 -23.95
C TRP A 73 1.87 -21.16 -23.64
N LEU A 74 1.27 -21.25 -22.45
CA LEU A 74 0.31 -22.31 -22.12
C LEU A 74 -0.91 -22.30 -23.05
N ARG A 75 -1.44 -21.12 -23.38
CA ARG A 75 -2.55 -21.00 -24.35
C ARG A 75 -2.15 -21.53 -25.73
N HIS A 76 -0.92 -21.29 -26.16
CA HIS A 76 -0.39 -21.86 -27.39
C HIS A 76 -0.25 -23.39 -27.32
N GLN A 77 0.22 -23.94 -26.19
CA GLN A 77 0.26 -25.40 -25.99
C GLN A 77 -1.15 -26.03 -26.02
N HIS A 78 -2.12 -25.37 -25.39
CA HIS A 78 -3.51 -25.82 -25.40
C HIS A 78 -4.13 -25.81 -26.81
N ALA A 79 -3.85 -24.76 -27.61
CA ALA A 79 -4.29 -24.67 -29.00
C ALA A 79 -3.70 -25.80 -29.86
N ASN A 80 -2.50 -26.27 -29.54
CA ASN A 80 -1.86 -27.45 -30.14
C ASN A 80 -2.35 -28.79 -29.54
N LYS A 81 -3.47 -28.78 -28.81
CA LYS A 81 -4.11 -29.95 -28.20
C LYS A 81 -3.25 -30.71 -27.18
N ARG A 82 -2.22 -30.08 -26.61
CA ARG A 82 -1.47 -30.67 -25.50
C ARG A 82 -2.37 -30.73 -24.25
N PRO A 83 -2.50 -31.89 -23.58
CA PRO A 83 -3.24 -31.97 -22.32
C PRO A 83 -2.56 -31.12 -21.25
N LEU A 84 -3.29 -30.21 -20.62
CA LEU A 84 -2.79 -29.33 -19.56
C LEU A 84 -3.52 -29.61 -18.25
N LEU A 85 -2.76 -29.84 -17.18
CA LEU A 85 -3.28 -30.07 -15.84
C LEU A 85 -2.76 -29.02 -14.86
N LEU A 86 -3.61 -28.60 -13.93
CA LEU A 86 -3.19 -27.76 -12.81
C LEU A 86 -2.88 -28.67 -11.62
N ALA A 87 -1.60 -28.74 -11.22
CA ALA A 87 -1.11 -29.62 -10.16
C ALA A 87 -0.48 -28.78 -9.03
N THR A 88 -1.24 -28.55 -7.95
CA THR A 88 -0.84 -27.63 -6.88
C THR A 88 -1.06 -28.17 -5.48
N ALA A 89 -0.24 -27.72 -4.53
CA ALA A 89 -0.47 -27.96 -3.10
C ALA A 89 -1.51 -27.00 -2.49
N SER A 90 -2.09 -26.09 -3.28
CA SER A 90 -3.10 -25.12 -2.83
C SER A 90 -4.46 -25.80 -2.59
N ASP A 91 -5.33 -25.15 -1.83
CA ASP A 91 -6.70 -25.64 -1.59
C ASP A 91 -7.48 -25.80 -2.91
N LYS A 92 -8.19 -26.92 -3.05
CA LYS A 92 -8.93 -27.26 -4.29
C LYS A 92 -9.92 -26.18 -4.72
N ARG A 93 -10.60 -25.48 -3.79
CA ARG A 93 -11.55 -24.40 -4.14
C ARG A 93 -10.87 -23.26 -4.89
N ILE A 94 -9.65 -22.92 -4.48
CA ILE A 94 -8.83 -21.88 -5.12
C ILE A 94 -8.34 -22.37 -6.48
N ALA A 95 -7.81 -23.60 -6.54
CA ALA A 95 -7.29 -24.19 -7.77
C ALA A 95 -8.38 -24.31 -8.84
N ASP A 96 -9.58 -24.78 -8.47
CA ASP A 96 -10.73 -24.91 -9.38
C ASP A 96 -11.21 -23.54 -9.87
N ALA A 97 -11.22 -22.51 -9.00
CA ALA A 97 -11.57 -21.16 -9.40
C ALA A 97 -10.59 -20.58 -10.43
N VAL A 98 -9.29 -20.81 -10.23
CA VAL A 98 -8.25 -20.41 -11.20
C VAL A 98 -8.39 -21.19 -12.50
N ALA A 99 -8.57 -22.51 -12.43
CA ALA A 99 -8.72 -23.34 -13.62
C ALA A 99 -9.92 -22.92 -14.47
N ARG A 100 -11.08 -22.66 -13.84
CA ARG A 100 -12.28 -22.12 -14.52
C ARG A 100 -12.03 -20.75 -15.15
N ASN A 101 -11.34 -19.86 -14.45
CA ASN A 101 -11.04 -18.52 -14.95
C ASN A 101 -10.06 -18.53 -16.13
N VAL A 102 -9.09 -19.44 -16.14
CA VAL A 102 -8.10 -19.53 -17.22
C VAL A 102 -8.66 -20.31 -18.42
N GLY A 103 -9.44 -21.37 -18.17
CA GLY A 103 -10.18 -22.11 -19.20
C GLY A 103 -9.37 -23.06 -20.08
N ILE A 104 -8.10 -23.37 -19.72
CA ILE A 104 -7.20 -24.21 -20.54
C ILE A 104 -6.85 -25.56 -19.91
N PHE A 105 -7.24 -25.79 -18.65
CA PHE A 105 -6.87 -26.99 -17.90
C PHE A 105 -7.97 -28.05 -18.00
N SER A 106 -7.61 -29.28 -18.36
CA SER A 106 -8.53 -30.41 -18.46
C SER A 106 -8.81 -31.06 -17.10
N GLU A 107 -7.86 -31.00 -16.17
CA GLU A 107 -7.95 -31.62 -14.85
C GLU A 107 -7.21 -30.78 -13.80
N VAL A 108 -7.68 -30.84 -12.54
CA VAL A 108 -7.10 -30.12 -11.38
C VAL A 108 -6.76 -31.11 -10.27
N ILE A 109 -5.46 -31.25 -9.99
CA ILE A 109 -4.90 -31.98 -8.87
C ILE A 109 -4.52 -30.96 -7.78
N ALA A 110 -5.26 -30.97 -6.68
CA ALA A 110 -5.12 -29.97 -5.62
C ALA A 110 -5.30 -30.57 -4.22
N ASN A 111 -4.88 -29.84 -3.19
CA ASN A 111 -4.96 -30.28 -1.81
C ASN A 111 -6.40 -30.26 -1.28
N THR A 112 -6.84 -31.37 -0.71
CA THR A 112 -8.12 -31.51 0.02
C THR A 112 -7.90 -32.17 1.39
N LEU A 113 -8.91 -32.15 2.25
CA LEU A 113 -8.84 -32.89 3.52
C LEU A 113 -8.78 -34.41 3.31
N ALA A 114 -9.49 -34.93 2.30
CA ALA A 114 -9.53 -36.36 1.98
C ALA A 114 -8.29 -36.86 1.22
N SER A 115 -7.68 -36.00 0.39
CA SER A 115 -6.47 -36.29 -0.36
C SER A 115 -5.48 -35.11 -0.20
N PRO A 116 -4.65 -35.14 0.86
CA PRO A 116 -3.69 -34.08 1.13
C PRO A 116 -2.54 -34.14 0.12
N VAL A 117 -2.35 -33.03 -0.60
CA VAL A 117 -1.24 -32.86 -1.54
C VAL A 117 -0.27 -31.85 -0.93
N SER A 118 0.85 -32.34 -0.42
CA SER A 118 1.94 -31.49 0.03
C SER A 118 2.82 -31.09 -1.15
N ALA A 119 3.51 -29.95 -1.06
CA ALA A 119 4.42 -29.51 -2.12
C ALA A 119 5.50 -30.55 -2.45
N ARG A 120 5.92 -31.36 -1.45
CA ARG A 120 6.91 -32.44 -1.59
C ARG A 120 6.30 -33.81 -1.92
N GLY A 121 4.97 -33.93 -1.99
CA GLY A 121 4.27 -35.17 -2.32
C GLY A 121 3.57 -35.11 -3.68
N LYS A 122 3.75 -34.02 -4.43
CA LYS A 122 3.21 -33.86 -5.80
C LYS A 122 3.78 -34.92 -6.74
N ASP A 123 5.04 -35.30 -6.56
CA ASP A 123 5.74 -36.34 -7.31
C ASP A 123 5.02 -37.68 -7.19
N MET A 124 4.71 -38.13 -5.97
CA MET A 124 4.03 -39.41 -5.75
C MET A 124 2.63 -39.44 -6.38
N VAL A 125 1.88 -38.34 -6.30
CA VAL A 125 0.54 -38.24 -6.89
C VAL A 125 0.61 -38.26 -8.41
N LEU A 126 1.53 -37.51 -9.00
CA LEU A 126 1.70 -37.42 -10.46
C LEU A 126 2.25 -38.72 -11.04
N SER A 127 3.27 -39.32 -10.41
CA SER A 127 3.81 -40.61 -10.84
C SER A 127 2.80 -41.74 -10.70
N LYS A 128 1.94 -41.74 -9.68
CA LYS A 128 0.85 -42.71 -9.57
C LYS A 128 -0.20 -42.54 -10.66
N ARG A 129 -0.46 -41.30 -11.09
CA ARG A 129 -1.49 -40.97 -12.08
C ARG A 129 -1.05 -41.24 -13.52
N PHE A 130 0.19 -40.88 -13.85
CA PHE A 130 0.71 -40.89 -15.22
C PHE A 130 1.78 -41.94 -15.44
N GLY A 131 2.43 -42.47 -14.41
CA GLY A 131 3.67 -43.22 -14.58
C GLY A 131 4.91 -42.33 -14.48
N ASN A 132 6.07 -42.97 -14.33
CA ASN A 132 7.35 -42.28 -14.22
C ASN A 132 7.84 -41.90 -15.63
N LYS A 133 8.29 -40.65 -15.81
CA LYS A 133 8.74 -40.10 -17.12
C LYS A 133 7.65 -40.03 -18.21
N GLU A 134 6.37 -40.00 -17.83
CA GLU A 134 5.25 -39.91 -18.79
C GLU A 134 4.52 -38.55 -18.74
N PHE A 135 5.12 -37.54 -18.09
CA PHE A 135 4.56 -36.19 -18.03
C PHE A 135 5.67 -35.14 -18.01
N SER A 136 5.33 -33.93 -18.44
CA SER A 136 6.18 -32.74 -18.32
C SER A 136 5.70 -31.90 -17.14
N TYR A 137 6.61 -31.17 -16.49
CA TYR A 137 6.26 -30.40 -15.31
C TYR A 137 6.79 -28.96 -15.33
N ALA A 138 5.87 -28.00 -15.13
CA ALA A 138 6.17 -26.59 -14.93
C ALA A 138 6.15 -26.22 -13.45
N GLY A 139 7.28 -25.71 -12.95
CA GLY A 139 7.48 -25.37 -11.54
C GLY A 139 8.47 -24.23 -11.35
N ASN A 140 8.63 -23.78 -10.12
CA ASN A 140 9.45 -22.61 -9.78
C ASN A 140 10.40 -22.81 -8.60
N SER A 141 10.25 -23.88 -7.81
CA SER A 141 10.79 -23.94 -6.47
C SER A 141 11.64 -25.18 -6.21
N ARG A 142 12.39 -25.15 -5.11
CA ARG A 142 13.15 -26.32 -4.62
C ARG A 142 12.23 -27.50 -4.28
N ALA A 143 10.97 -27.23 -3.90
CA ALA A 143 10.02 -28.31 -3.60
C ALA A 143 9.65 -29.12 -4.85
N ASP A 144 9.80 -28.53 -6.03
CA ASP A 144 9.51 -29.15 -7.31
C ASP A 144 10.63 -30.07 -7.82
N LEU A 145 11.80 -30.06 -7.19
CA LEU A 145 12.93 -30.95 -7.54
C LEU A 145 12.54 -32.43 -7.53
N ALA A 146 11.72 -32.86 -6.58
CA ALA A 146 11.23 -34.24 -6.51
C ALA A 146 10.31 -34.58 -7.70
N VAL A 147 9.47 -33.62 -8.11
CA VAL A 147 8.55 -33.78 -9.25
C VAL A 147 9.33 -33.85 -10.56
N TRP A 148 10.30 -32.95 -10.75
CA TRP A 148 11.17 -32.96 -11.93
C TRP A 148 11.96 -34.25 -12.08
N ARG A 149 12.41 -34.88 -10.99
CA ARG A 149 13.07 -36.20 -11.07
C ARG A 149 12.18 -37.27 -11.72
N CYS A 150 10.87 -37.19 -11.50
CA CYS A 150 9.90 -38.14 -12.04
C CYS A 150 9.27 -37.69 -13.37
N ALA A 151 9.49 -36.44 -13.78
CA ALA A 151 9.02 -35.89 -15.05
C ALA A 151 9.96 -36.23 -16.21
N SER A 152 9.41 -36.34 -17.42
CA SER A 152 10.20 -36.50 -18.65
C SER A 152 11.00 -35.24 -18.99
N SER A 153 10.42 -34.07 -18.71
CA SER A 153 10.98 -32.77 -19.06
C SER A 153 10.52 -31.67 -18.10
N ALA A 154 11.30 -30.60 -18.04
CA ALA A 154 11.04 -29.44 -17.20
C ALA A 154 10.62 -28.22 -18.02
N ILE A 155 9.69 -27.45 -17.47
CA ILE A 155 9.48 -26.05 -17.81
C ILE A 155 9.85 -25.24 -16.57
N LEU A 156 10.86 -24.39 -16.69
CA LEU A 156 11.35 -23.57 -15.59
C LEU A 156 10.65 -22.21 -15.62
N VAL A 157 9.95 -21.84 -14.55
CA VAL A 157 9.25 -20.55 -14.45
C VAL A 157 9.74 -19.80 -13.22
N ASP A 158 10.41 -18.67 -13.43
CA ASP A 158 10.92 -17.79 -12.35
C ASP A 158 11.78 -18.54 -11.30
N VAL A 159 12.54 -19.55 -11.75
CA VAL A 159 13.39 -20.43 -10.93
C VAL A 159 14.71 -19.73 -10.60
N ASN A 160 15.24 -19.95 -9.39
CA ASN A 160 16.57 -19.43 -9.01
C ASN A 160 17.67 -20.13 -9.83
N GLU A 161 18.73 -19.40 -10.21
CA GLU A 161 19.83 -19.87 -11.07
C GLU A 161 20.45 -21.19 -10.57
N ASP A 162 20.68 -21.33 -9.26
CA ASP A 162 21.21 -22.56 -8.67
C ASP A 162 20.32 -23.78 -8.91
N ILE A 163 19.00 -23.58 -8.78
CA ILE A 163 18.00 -24.63 -8.97
C ILE A 163 17.86 -24.94 -10.47
N ALA A 164 17.81 -23.90 -11.31
CA ALA A 164 17.75 -24.04 -12.76
C ALA A 164 18.95 -24.84 -13.29
N ALA A 165 20.16 -24.52 -12.82
CA ALA A 165 21.38 -25.25 -13.16
C ALA A 165 21.31 -26.73 -12.73
N HIS A 166 20.77 -27.02 -11.55
CA HIS A 166 20.58 -28.39 -11.09
C HIS A 166 19.58 -29.18 -11.96
N VAL A 167 18.46 -28.56 -12.35
CA VAL A 167 17.44 -29.21 -13.19
C VAL A 167 17.94 -29.43 -14.62
N LYS A 168 18.60 -28.43 -15.21
CA LYS A 168 19.20 -28.51 -16.56
C LYS A 168 20.21 -29.65 -16.71
N LYS A 169 20.90 -30.03 -15.62
CA LYS A 169 21.81 -31.18 -15.60
C LYS A 169 21.09 -32.53 -15.49
N ALA A 170 19.88 -32.56 -14.95
CA ALA A 170 19.19 -33.80 -14.60
C ALA A 170 18.16 -34.25 -15.65
N ILE A 171 17.47 -33.31 -16.31
CA ILE A 171 16.40 -33.59 -17.27
C ILE A 171 16.37 -32.53 -18.39
N PRO A 172 15.83 -32.85 -19.58
CA PRO A 172 15.67 -31.88 -20.65
C PRO A 172 14.71 -30.75 -20.25
N VAL A 173 15.07 -29.51 -20.59
CA VAL A 173 14.25 -28.31 -20.36
C VAL A 173 13.59 -27.90 -21.68
N GLU A 174 12.26 -27.92 -21.72
CA GLU A 174 11.48 -27.54 -22.91
C GLU A 174 11.37 -26.02 -23.09
N ALA A 175 11.27 -25.29 -21.98
CA ALA A 175 11.12 -23.85 -21.97
C ALA A 175 11.57 -23.26 -20.62
N GLU A 176 12.05 -22.02 -20.66
CA GLU A 176 12.46 -21.27 -19.48
C GLU A 176 11.90 -19.85 -19.56
N PHE A 177 11.26 -19.43 -18.47
CA PHE A 177 10.62 -18.12 -18.36
C PHE A 177 11.22 -17.38 -17.16
N SER A 178 11.99 -16.33 -17.42
CA SER A 178 12.64 -15.52 -16.38
C SER A 178 12.06 -14.12 -16.37
N SER A 179 10.96 -13.98 -15.64
CA SER A 179 10.14 -12.76 -15.61
C SER A 179 10.24 -12.01 -14.28
N ARG A 180 10.87 -12.62 -13.27
CA ARG A 180 11.22 -11.97 -11.99
C ARG A 180 12.46 -11.10 -12.13
N THR A 181 12.27 -9.80 -11.97
CA THR A 181 13.36 -8.87 -11.72
C THR A 181 13.84 -8.98 -10.26
N PRO A 182 15.14 -8.94 -9.97
CA PRO A 182 15.64 -8.92 -8.60
C PRO A 182 15.05 -7.74 -7.82
N ILE A 183 14.91 -7.92 -6.50
CA ILE A 183 14.38 -6.88 -5.62
C ILE A 183 15.41 -5.74 -5.57
N SER A 184 15.16 -4.69 -6.34
CA SER A 184 15.99 -3.49 -6.32
C SER A 184 15.65 -2.60 -5.11
N LEU A 185 16.63 -1.81 -4.66
CA LEU A 185 16.42 -0.78 -3.63
C LEU A 185 15.25 0.15 -3.97
N ARG A 186 15.10 0.50 -5.26
CA ARG A 186 13.98 1.29 -5.77
C ARG A 186 12.62 0.62 -5.50
N THR A 187 12.55 -0.70 -5.58
CA THR A 187 11.33 -1.48 -5.30
C THR A 187 11.00 -1.44 -3.82
N ILE A 188 12.01 -1.54 -2.94
CA ILE A 188 11.85 -1.40 -1.49
C ILE A 188 11.38 0.02 -1.14
N LEU A 189 12.05 1.06 -1.64
CA LEU A 189 11.68 2.47 -1.42
C LEU A 189 10.25 2.79 -1.90
N LYS A 190 9.82 2.20 -3.02
CA LYS A 190 8.45 2.33 -3.51
C LYS A 190 7.44 1.61 -2.60
N THR A 191 7.84 0.51 -1.97
CA THR A 191 6.99 -0.30 -1.07
C THR A 191 6.78 0.38 0.28
N ILE A 192 7.84 0.93 0.87
CA ILE A 192 7.73 1.76 2.09
C ILE A 192 7.06 3.12 1.81
N ARG A 193 6.89 3.49 0.53
CA ARG A 193 6.35 4.76 0.06
C ARG A 193 7.11 5.97 0.61
N SER A 194 8.43 5.99 0.45
CA SER A 194 9.29 7.08 0.96
C SER A 194 8.82 8.49 0.55
N HIS A 195 8.22 8.65 -0.62
CA HIS A 195 7.62 9.92 -1.06
C HIS A 195 6.50 10.45 -0.12
N GLN A 196 5.85 9.59 0.67
CA GLN A 196 4.83 9.98 1.65
C GLN A 196 5.42 10.54 2.94
N TRP A 197 6.72 10.35 3.20
CA TRP A 197 7.40 10.87 4.38
C TRP A 197 7.39 12.39 4.41
N VAL A 198 7.20 13.03 3.26
CA VAL A 198 7.10 14.47 3.14
C VAL A 198 5.99 15.08 4.00
N LYS A 199 4.91 14.33 4.29
CA LYS A 199 3.86 14.76 5.22
C LYS A 199 4.36 14.89 6.65
N ASN A 200 5.38 14.13 7.00
CA ASN A 200 5.97 14.15 8.33
C ASN A 200 6.90 15.36 8.52
N LEU A 201 7.19 16.14 7.46
CA LEU A 201 7.80 17.46 7.62
C LEU A 201 6.93 18.40 8.47
N LEU A 202 5.64 18.08 8.65
CA LEU A 202 4.77 18.79 9.59
C LEU A 202 5.26 18.69 11.04
N LEU A 203 6.08 17.71 11.42
CA LEU A 203 6.71 17.66 12.75
C LEU A 203 7.65 18.86 12.96
N CYS A 204 8.22 19.41 11.89
CA CYS A 204 9.12 20.57 11.97
C CYS A 204 8.37 21.89 12.18
N THR A 205 7.05 21.93 12.01
CA THR A 205 6.28 23.19 11.99
C THR A 205 6.37 23.98 13.28
N ALA A 206 6.18 23.35 14.44
CA ALA A 206 6.28 24.03 15.73
C ALA A 206 7.71 24.54 16.03
N PRO A 207 8.78 23.73 15.88
CA PRO A 207 10.15 24.21 16.01
C PRO A 207 10.55 25.36 15.06
N ILE A 208 10.09 25.31 13.80
CA ILE A 208 10.34 26.37 12.81
C ILE A 208 9.60 27.64 13.20
N ALA A 209 8.30 27.54 13.52
CA ALA A 209 7.50 28.70 13.92
C ALA A 209 8.03 29.38 15.20
N ALA A 210 8.66 28.61 16.09
CA ALA A 210 9.30 29.12 17.30
C ALA A 210 10.74 29.63 17.09
N HIS A 211 11.28 29.59 15.87
CA HIS A 211 12.68 29.92 15.53
C HIS A 211 13.73 29.13 16.34
N ARG A 212 13.37 27.94 16.83
CA ARG A 212 14.25 27.08 17.64
C ARG A 212 14.84 25.90 16.90
N ILE A 213 14.55 25.75 15.60
CA ILE A 213 15.06 24.64 14.79
C ILE A 213 16.60 24.65 14.67
N ASN A 214 17.25 25.80 14.85
CA ASN A 214 18.71 25.92 14.83
C ASN A 214 19.38 25.37 16.11
N ASN A 215 18.62 25.07 17.17
CA ASN A 215 19.15 24.40 18.34
C ASN A 215 19.45 22.93 18.00
N PRO A 216 20.70 22.44 18.16
CA PRO A 216 21.08 21.09 17.78
C PRO A 216 20.23 19.99 18.44
N VAL A 217 19.81 20.19 19.69
CA VAL A 217 18.99 19.22 20.44
C VAL A 217 17.59 19.15 19.82
N VAL A 218 16.96 20.31 19.57
CA VAL A 218 15.63 20.39 18.95
C VAL A 218 15.66 19.81 17.54
N PHE A 219 16.69 20.12 16.76
CA PHE A 219 16.89 19.57 15.43
C PHE A 219 16.98 18.03 15.47
N MET A 220 17.83 17.48 16.35
CA MET A 220 17.99 16.04 16.50
C MET A 220 16.69 15.36 16.94
N GLN A 221 15.99 15.89 17.94
CA GLN A 221 14.69 15.38 18.38
C GLN A 221 13.65 15.40 17.25
N THR A 222 13.63 16.47 16.45
CA THR A 222 12.74 16.59 15.28
C THR A 222 13.08 15.55 14.22
N MET A 223 14.36 15.32 13.92
CA MET A 223 14.80 14.33 12.94
C MET A 223 14.52 12.89 13.40
N VAL A 224 14.79 12.58 14.66
CA VAL A 224 14.46 11.27 15.25
C VAL A 224 12.94 11.04 15.22
N GLY A 225 12.15 12.06 15.58
CA GLY A 225 10.69 12.03 15.47
C GLY A 225 10.21 11.81 14.04
N PHE A 226 10.81 12.51 13.08
CA PHE A 226 10.52 12.36 11.65
C PHE A 226 10.77 10.92 11.17
N ILE A 227 11.92 10.33 11.52
CA ILE A 227 12.28 8.97 11.14
C ILE A 227 11.32 7.96 11.78
N SER A 228 11.10 8.06 13.10
CA SER A 228 10.16 7.19 13.83
C SER A 228 8.75 7.22 13.23
N PHE A 229 8.20 8.42 13.02
CA PHE A 229 6.88 8.61 12.45
C PHE A 229 6.80 8.10 10.99
N SER A 230 7.88 8.24 10.23
CA SER A 230 7.99 7.73 8.86
C SER A 230 8.03 6.21 8.81
N CYS A 231 8.72 5.56 9.75
CA CYS A 231 8.72 4.12 9.90
C CYS A 231 7.30 3.58 10.17
N ILE A 232 6.58 4.18 11.13
CA ILE A 232 5.19 3.82 11.43
C ILE A 232 4.27 4.07 10.23
N ALA A 233 4.35 5.23 9.60
CA ALA A 233 3.53 5.54 8.43
C ALA A 233 3.76 4.53 7.29
N SER A 234 5.02 4.15 7.03
CA SER A 234 5.38 3.15 6.03
C SER A 234 4.80 1.78 6.36
N SER A 235 4.90 1.35 7.62
CA SER A 235 4.30 0.09 8.09
C SER A 235 2.79 0.04 7.80
N ILE A 236 2.07 1.10 8.20
CA ILE A 236 0.62 1.19 7.96
C ILE A 236 0.29 1.16 6.46
N TYR A 237 1.08 1.84 5.63
CA TYR A 237 0.88 1.78 4.18
C TYR A 237 1.14 0.38 3.60
N ILE A 238 2.15 -0.33 4.07
CA ILE A 238 2.44 -1.71 3.64
C ILE A 238 1.28 -2.64 4.01
N PHE A 239 0.78 -2.57 5.25
CA PHE A 239 -0.37 -3.38 5.67
C PHE A 239 -1.64 -3.02 4.90
N ASN A 240 -1.89 -1.74 4.64
CA ASN A 240 -3.00 -1.34 3.78
C ASN A 240 -2.89 -1.95 2.38
N ASP A 241 -1.70 -1.96 1.78
CA ASP A 241 -1.47 -2.54 0.44
C ASP A 241 -1.62 -4.07 0.44
N LEU A 242 -1.25 -4.74 1.54
CA LEU A 242 -1.49 -6.17 1.74
C LEU A 242 -2.99 -6.49 1.84
N PHE A 243 -3.76 -5.67 2.53
CA PHE A 243 -5.21 -5.89 2.65
C PHE A 243 -5.99 -5.43 1.40
N ASP A 244 -5.52 -4.44 0.66
CA ASP A 244 -6.22 -3.89 -0.52
C ASP A 244 -5.75 -4.50 -1.86
N LEU A 245 -5.05 -5.65 -1.84
CA LEU A 245 -4.50 -6.36 -3.01
C LEU A 245 -5.44 -6.44 -4.22
N SER A 246 -6.64 -7.04 -4.07
CA SER A 246 -7.57 -7.22 -5.20
C SER A 246 -8.04 -5.88 -5.78
N SER A 247 -8.36 -4.91 -4.90
CA SER A 247 -8.76 -3.57 -5.32
C SER A 247 -7.63 -2.82 -6.02
N ASP A 248 -6.40 -2.96 -5.52
CA ASP A 248 -5.23 -2.32 -6.10
C ASP A 248 -4.90 -2.88 -7.48
N ARG A 249 -5.06 -4.20 -7.69
CA ARG A 249 -4.84 -4.84 -9.00
C ARG A 249 -5.88 -4.46 -10.05
N ALA A 250 -7.12 -4.22 -9.64
CA ALA A 250 -8.18 -3.73 -10.54
C ALA A 250 -8.01 -2.24 -10.92
N HIS A 251 -7.25 -1.47 -10.14
CA HIS A 251 -7.11 -0.03 -10.34
C HIS A 251 -6.07 0.33 -11.41
N ALA A 252 -6.38 1.31 -12.26
CA ALA A 252 -5.55 1.72 -13.40
C ALA A 252 -4.07 1.99 -13.05
N THR A 253 -3.83 2.76 -11.99
CA THR A 253 -2.47 3.13 -11.54
C THR A 253 -1.93 2.28 -10.38
N LYS A 254 -2.78 1.84 -9.43
CA LYS A 254 -2.35 1.10 -8.22
C LYS A 254 -1.94 -0.34 -8.53
N ARG A 255 -2.34 -0.90 -9.68
CA ARG A 255 -1.89 -2.21 -10.17
C ARG A 255 -0.37 -2.32 -10.32
N PHE A 256 0.32 -1.19 -10.47
CA PHE A 256 1.79 -1.12 -10.58
C PHE A 256 2.51 -0.95 -9.25
N ARG A 257 1.79 -1.00 -8.11
CA ARG A 257 2.41 -1.08 -6.78
C ARG A 257 3.19 -2.39 -6.65
N PRO A 258 4.37 -2.41 -6.03
CA PRO A 258 5.21 -3.60 -5.97
C PRO A 258 4.53 -4.85 -5.42
N ILE A 259 3.72 -4.71 -4.36
CA ILE A 259 2.99 -5.82 -3.73
C ILE A 259 1.86 -6.31 -4.66
N ALA A 260 1.03 -5.40 -5.18
CA ALA A 260 -0.07 -5.73 -6.10
C ALA A 260 0.43 -6.40 -7.40
N ALA A 261 1.54 -5.92 -7.95
CA ALA A 261 2.18 -6.46 -9.15
C ALA A 261 2.93 -7.79 -8.94
N GLY A 262 3.03 -8.28 -7.71
CA GLY A 262 3.78 -9.50 -7.38
C GLY A 262 5.31 -9.34 -7.49
N LYS A 263 5.84 -8.11 -7.40
CA LYS A 263 7.30 -7.85 -7.41
C LYS A 263 7.97 -8.15 -6.07
N ILE A 264 7.22 -8.03 -4.98
CA ILE A 264 7.64 -8.45 -3.64
C ILE A 264 6.62 -9.48 -3.16
N SER A 265 7.10 -10.60 -2.64
CA SER A 265 6.23 -11.62 -2.07
C SER A 265 5.48 -11.07 -0.85
N LEU A 266 4.27 -11.55 -0.62
CA LEU A 266 3.44 -11.12 0.51
C LEU A 266 4.11 -11.35 1.88
N PHE A 267 4.90 -12.43 2.02
CA PHE A 267 5.67 -12.71 3.23
C PHE A 267 6.72 -11.64 3.53
N HIS A 268 7.63 -11.37 2.58
CA HIS A 268 8.65 -10.32 2.73
C HIS A 268 8.05 -8.93 2.95
N ALA A 269 6.93 -8.60 2.29
CA ALA A 269 6.21 -7.35 2.54
C ALA A 269 5.67 -7.29 3.97
N THR A 270 5.13 -8.39 4.49
CA THR A 270 4.65 -8.46 5.89
C THR A 270 5.80 -8.29 6.88
N LEU A 271 6.92 -8.97 6.67
CA LEU A 271 8.11 -8.83 7.52
C LEU A 271 8.65 -7.40 7.51
N LEU A 272 8.72 -6.77 6.34
CA LEU A 272 9.11 -5.37 6.21
C LEU A 272 8.14 -4.45 6.95
N GLY A 273 6.84 -4.68 6.83
CA GLY A 273 5.81 -3.93 7.57
C GLY A 273 5.98 -4.03 9.08
N ILE A 274 6.19 -5.24 9.61
CA ILE A 274 6.44 -5.49 11.05
C ILE A 274 7.76 -4.82 11.47
N GLY A 275 8.84 -5.00 10.71
CA GLY A 275 10.14 -4.40 11.01
C GLY A 275 10.07 -2.88 11.07
N MET A 276 9.33 -2.23 10.15
CA MET A 276 9.12 -0.79 10.16
C MET A 276 8.26 -0.33 11.37
N ALA A 277 7.27 -1.12 11.78
CA ALA A 277 6.50 -0.80 13.00
C ALA A 277 7.38 -0.86 14.25
N LEU A 278 8.11 -1.96 14.42
CA LEU A 278 9.00 -2.17 15.56
C LEU A 278 10.09 -1.10 15.61
N ALA A 279 10.74 -0.81 14.48
CA ALA A 279 11.75 0.25 14.41
C ALA A 279 11.17 1.61 14.82
N GLY A 280 9.99 1.98 14.32
CA GLY A 280 9.35 3.25 14.68
C GLY A 280 9.05 3.35 16.19
N ILE A 281 8.49 2.29 16.79
CA ILE A 281 8.18 2.23 18.23
C ILE A 281 9.45 2.26 19.07
N ILE A 282 10.46 1.44 18.72
CA ILE A 282 11.73 1.36 19.46
C ILE A 282 12.46 2.71 19.43
N ILE A 283 12.53 3.35 18.26
CA ILE A 283 13.16 4.68 18.12
C ILE A 283 12.43 5.70 19.00
N ALA A 284 11.09 5.70 18.98
CA ALA A 284 10.30 6.61 19.81
C ALA A 284 10.51 6.36 21.31
N PHE A 285 10.52 5.10 21.73
CA PHE A 285 10.67 4.71 23.13
C PHE A 285 12.06 5.04 23.69
N LEU A 286 13.12 4.82 22.91
CA LEU A 286 14.50 5.00 23.38
C LEU A 286 14.97 6.46 23.33
N PHE A 287 14.51 7.25 22.36
CA PHE A 287 15.13 8.54 22.05
C PHE A 287 14.20 9.75 22.19
N LEU A 288 12.89 9.55 22.42
CA LEU A 288 11.91 10.65 22.49
C LEU A 288 11.08 10.61 23.78
N PRO A 289 10.48 11.73 24.19
CA PRO A 289 9.61 11.77 25.36
C PRO A 289 8.39 10.83 25.24
N ASN A 290 7.92 10.30 26.38
CA ASN A 290 6.74 9.42 26.44
C ASN A 290 5.48 10.03 25.80
N ALA A 291 5.36 11.36 25.84
CA ALA A 291 4.27 12.08 25.17
C ALA A 291 4.26 11.84 23.64
N PHE A 292 5.44 11.78 23.00
CA PHE A 292 5.56 11.47 21.58
C PHE A 292 5.09 10.04 21.29
N LEU A 293 5.50 9.07 22.12
CA LEU A 293 5.09 7.67 21.97
C LEU A 293 3.56 7.53 22.09
N GLY A 294 2.94 8.22 23.05
CA GLY A 294 1.47 8.24 23.19
C GLY A 294 0.77 8.75 21.93
N ILE A 295 1.27 9.84 21.34
CA ILE A 295 0.74 10.39 20.07
C ILE A 295 0.97 9.41 18.91
N LEU A 296 2.13 8.76 18.84
CA LEU A 296 2.45 7.79 17.82
C LEU A 296 1.52 6.57 17.87
N LEU A 297 1.23 6.06 19.07
CA LEU A 297 0.26 4.97 19.28
C LEU A 297 -1.17 5.41 18.91
N LEU A 298 -1.57 6.63 19.30
CA LEU A 298 -2.86 7.20 18.89
C LEU A 298 -2.95 7.32 17.36
N TYR A 299 -1.88 7.75 16.70
CA TYR A 299 -1.80 7.82 15.24
C TYR A 299 -1.99 6.44 14.59
N ILE A 300 -1.37 5.39 15.14
CA ILE A 300 -1.55 4.01 14.67
C ILE A 300 -3.02 3.59 14.78
N VAL A 301 -3.64 3.82 15.94
CA VAL A 301 -5.04 3.45 16.19
C VAL A 301 -6.00 4.18 15.25
N ILE A 302 -5.88 5.51 15.13
CA ILE A 302 -6.75 6.31 14.27
C ILE A 302 -6.57 5.92 12.80
N THR A 303 -5.33 5.76 12.33
CA THR A 303 -5.08 5.43 10.91
C THR A 303 -5.56 4.02 10.58
N SER A 304 -5.39 3.06 11.48
CA SER A 304 -5.89 1.69 11.31
C SER A 304 -7.42 1.65 11.28
N THR A 305 -8.07 2.35 12.23
CA THR A 305 -9.53 2.45 12.29
C THR A 305 -10.11 3.17 11.06
N TYR A 306 -9.40 4.19 10.57
CA TYR A 306 -9.75 4.90 9.35
C TYR A 306 -9.75 3.99 8.12
N SER A 307 -8.69 3.20 7.94
CA SER A 307 -8.57 2.26 6.82
C SER A 307 -9.68 1.21 6.79
N LEU A 308 -10.15 0.77 7.96
CA LEU A 308 -11.14 -0.30 8.09
C LEU A 308 -12.57 0.20 7.97
N ARG A 309 -12.92 1.30 8.64
CA ARG A 309 -14.31 1.76 8.78
C ARG A 309 -14.53 3.24 8.47
N LEU A 310 -13.75 4.15 9.05
CA LEU A 310 -14.11 5.58 9.02
C LEU A 310 -14.04 6.18 7.62
N LYS A 311 -13.21 5.64 6.73
CA LYS A 311 -13.13 6.10 5.32
C LYS A 311 -14.45 5.97 4.53
N LYS A 312 -15.43 5.23 5.05
CA LYS A 312 -16.73 4.97 4.42
C LYS A 312 -17.83 5.93 4.89
N ILE A 313 -17.57 6.73 5.92
CA ILE A 313 -18.55 7.65 6.52
C ILE A 313 -18.26 9.06 5.98
N PRO A 314 -19.19 9.67 5.23
CA PRO A 314 -19.03 11.04 4.73
C PRO A 314 -18.74 12.03 5.87
N TYR A 315 -17.95 13.06 5.57
CA TYR A 315 -17.45 14.12 6.44
C TYR A 315 -16.53 13.66 7.58
N VAL A 316 -16.80 12.50 8.18
CA VAL A 316 -15.91 11.86 9.17
C VAL A 316 -14.57 11.52 8.53
N ASP A 317 -14.55 11.06 7.27
CA ASP A 317 -13.30 10.78 6.58
C ASP A 317 -12.43 12.04 6.40
N ILE A 318 -13.04 13.20 6.11
CA ILE A 318 -12.36 14.50 6.00
C ILE A 318 -11.84 14.95 7.37
N ALA A 319 -12.69 14.90 8.40
CA ALA A 319 -12.31 15.31 9.76
C ALA A 319 -11.15 14.47 10.30
N VAL A 320 -11.18 13.15 10.08
CA VAL A 320 -10.10 12.24 10.48
C VAL A 320 -8.82 12.52 9.68
N LEU A 321 -8.91 12.75 8.36
CA LEU A 321 -7.74 13.10 7.56
C LEU A 321 -7.08 14.40 8.05
N ALA A 322 -7.87 15.44 8.32
CA ALA A 322 -7.38 16.69 8.88
C ALA A 322 -6.76 16.48 10.26
N GLY A 323 -7.43 15.72 11.13
CA GLY A 323 -6.92 15.34 12.45
C GLY A 323 -5.58 14.61 12.39
N LEU A 324 -5.37 13.71 11.41
CA LEU A 324 -4.09 13.02 11.23
C LEU A 324 -2.95 13.97 10.79
N TYR A 325 -3.25 15.05 10.07
CA TYR A 325 -2.24 16.07 9.76
C TYR A 325 -1.92 16.92 10.99
N ILE A 326 -2.93 17.32 11.76
CA ILE A 326 -2.75 18.02 13.03
C ILE A 326 -1.94 17.16 14.00
N LEU A 327 -2.23 15.87 14.09
CA LEU A 327 -1.53 14.95 14.98
C LEU A 327 -0.02 14.88 14.70
N ARG A 328 0.41 15.12 13.45
CA ARG A 328 1.83 15.26 13.10
C ARG A 328 2.47 16.52 13.65
N ILE A 329 1.74 17.64 13.61
CA ILE A 329 2.18 18.90 14.22
C ILE A 329 2.33 18.72 15.73
N VAL A 330 1.32 18.12 16.37
CA VAL A 330 1.33 17.84 17.81
C VAL A 330 2.45 16.83 18.17
N ALA A 331 2.73 15.85 17.31
CA ALA A 331 3.87 14.94 17.48
C ALA A 331 5.20 15.71 17.48
N GLY A 332 5.39 16.67 16.57
CA GLY A 332 6.58 17.53 16.55
C GLY A 332 6.76 18.34 17.84
N SER A 333 5.65 18.90 18.34
CA SER A 333 5.61 19.57 19.65
C SER A 333 6.00 18.63 20.79
N ALA A 334 5.44 17.42 20.84
CA ALA A 334 5.75 16.44 21.88
C ALA A 334 7.17 15.88 21.80
N ALA A 335 7.78 15.81 20.60
CA ALA A 335 9.17 15.39 20.43
C ALA A 335 10.15 16.42 20.99
N THR A 336 9.84 17.71 20.85
CA THR A 336 10.77 18.82 21.12
C THR A 336 10.47 19.60 22.39
N GLY A 337 9.30 19.37 23.00
CA GLY A 337 8.79 20.16 24.13
C GLY A 337 8.35 21.58 23.76
N ILE A 338 8.33 21.94 22.48
CA ILE A 338 7.92 23.26 22.00
C ILE A 338 6.41 23.26 21.75
N PRO A 339 5.60 23.98 22.54
CA PRO A 339 4.15 23.96 22.40
C PRO A 339 3.70 24.53 21.06
N THR A 340 2.68 23.91 20.46
CA THR A 340 2.01 24.44 19.27
C THR A 340 1.15 25.65 19.65
N SER A 341 1.27 26.75 18.91
CA SER A 341 0.42 27.92 19.14
C SER A 341 -1.04 27.64 18.76
N LYS A 342 -1.98 28.27 19.48
CA LYS A 342 -3.43 28.16 19.17
C LYS A 342 -3.73 28.62 17.74
N TRP A 343 -3.04 29.65 17.28
CA TRP A 343 -3.12 30.16 15.90
C TRP A 343 -2.69 29.12 14.86
N LEU A 344 -1.53 28.48 15.07
CA LEU A 344 -1.03 27.44 14.16
C LEU A 344 -1.99 26.24 14.12
N PHE A 345 -2.53 25.83 15.27
CA PHE A 345 -3.52 24.75 15.34
C PHE A 345 -4.78 25.08 14.54
N LEU A 346 -5.37 26.27 14.73
CA LEU A 346 -6.59 26.68 14.04
C LEU A 346 -6.36 26.83 12.53
N PHE A 347 -5.23 27.44 12.15
CA PHE A 347 -4.82 27.55 10.75
C PHE A 347 -4.68 26.17 10.10
N ALA A 348 -3.95 25.26 10.73
CA ALA A 348 -3.75 23.90 10.24
C ALA A 348 -5.08 23.14 10.11
N ALA A 349 -5.98 23.27 11.08
CA ALA A 349 -7.30 22.63 11.03
C ALA A 349 -8.10 23.09 9.81
N CYS A 350 -8.24 24.40 9.62
CA CYS A 350 -8.95 24.97 8.48
C CYS A 350 -8.29 24.60 7.14
N LEU A 351 -6.95 24.64 7.06
CA LEU A 351 -6.21 24.26 5.86
C LEU A 351 -6.40 22.79 5.51
N PHE A 352 -6.20 21.87 6.47
CA PHE A 352 -6.27 20.43 6.17
C PHE A 352 -7.69 19.93 5.95
N ILE A 353 -8.70 20.54 6.56
CA ILE A 353 -10.10 20.32 6.18
C ILE A 353 -10.31 20.75 4.73
N SER A 354 -9.89 21.95 4.36
CA SER A 354 -10.02 22.45 2.99
C SER A 354 -9.35 21.52 1.96
N LEU A 355 -8.09 21.12 2.19
CA LEU A 355 -7.38 20.18 1.31
C LEU A 355 -8.00 18.79 1.29
N GLY A 356 -8.51 18.32 2.43
CA GLY A 356 -9.25 17.05 2.55
C GLY A 356 -10.52 17.05 1.69
N ILE A 357 -11.26 18.16 1.69
CA ILE A 357 -12.44 18.35 0.84
C ILE A 357 -12.04 18.49 -0.63
N ALA A 358 -11.02 19.29 -0.95
CA ALA A 358 -10.51 19.45 -2.32
C ALA A 358 -10.17 18.10 -2.96
N LYS A 359 -9.58 17.18 -2.18
CA LYS A 359 -9.35 15.80 -2.61
C LYS A 359 -10.65 15.07 -2.98
N ARG A 360 -11.72 15.19 -2.19
CA ARG A 360 -13.02 14.56 -2.47
C ARG A 360 -13.70 15.17 -3.69
N VAL A 361 -13.68 16.49 -3.81
CA VAL A 361 -14.21 17.21 -4.99
C VAL A 361 -13.52 16.73 -6.26
N THR A 362 -12.20 16.56 -6.23
CA THR A 362 -11.43 16.02 -7.35
C THR A 362 -11.84 14.60 -7.71
N GLU A 363 -11.99 13.71 -6.71
CA GLU A 363 -12.42 12.33 -6.95
C GLU A 363 -13.83 12.28 -7.56
N LEU A 364 -14.76 13.12 -7.08
CA LEU A 364 -16.11 13.25 -7.65
C LEU A 364 -16.09 13.83 -9.07
N ALA A 365 -15.22 14.81 -9.34
CA ALA A 365 -15.06 15.40 -10.67
C ALA A 365 -14.50 14.41 -11.70
N ARG A 366 -13.84 13.33 -11.27
CA ARG A 366 -13.33 12.26 -12.15
C ARG A 366 -14.33 11.14 -12.42
N LEU A 367 -15.47 11.13 -11.74
CA LEU A 367 -16.48 10.09 -11.97
C LEU A 367 -17.08 10.26 -13.37
N LYS A 368 -16.97 9.21 -14.19
CA LYS A 368 -17.69 9.12 -15.47
C LYS A 368 -19.20 9.24 -15.24
N GLU A 369 -19.95 9.72 -16.23
CA GLU A 369 -21.42 9.88 -16.14
C GLU A 369 -22.13 8.60 -15.68
N SER A 370 -21.63 7.43 -16.10
CA SER A 370 -22.16 6.10 -15.74
C SER A 370 -21.94 5.66 -14.27
N HIS A 371 -21.19 6.41 -13.47
CA HIS A 371 -20.98 6.10 -12.05
C HIS A 371 -21.49 7.23 -11.17
N ASP A 372 -22.53 6.93 -10.39
CA ASP A 372 -23.26 7.94 -9.59
C ASP A 372 -22.65 8.20 -8.20
N SER A 373 -21.74 7.34 -7.75
CA SER A 373 -21.08 7.45 -6.44
C SER A 373 -19.57 7.25 -6.51
N ALA A 374 -18.85 7.92 -5.61
CA ALA A 374 -17.45 7.61 -5.35
C ALA A 374 -17.37 6.24 -4.66
N ILE A 375 -16.91 5.23 -5.41
CA ILE A 375 -16.84 3.83 -4.98
C ILE A 375 -16.29 3.73 -3.55
N GLY A 376 -17.15 3.31 -2.62
CA GLY A 376 -16.77 2.92 -1.26
C GLY A 376 -16.60 4.04 -0.22
N ARG A 377 -17.02 5.29 -0.50
CA ARG A 377 -16.91 6.41 0.47
C ARG A 377 -18.20 7.11 0.85
N GLY A 378 -19.32 6.79 0.21
CA GLY A 378 -20.64 7.33 0.54
C GLY A 378 -20.93 8.72 -0.03
N TYR A 379 -20.02 9.31 -0.81
CA TYR A 379 -20.27 10.57 -1.54
C TYR A 379 -20.90 10.31 -2.91
N THR A 380 -21.83 11.17 -3.28
CA THR A 380 -22.51 11.23 -4.57
C THR A 380 -22.12 12.49 -5.33
N LYS A 381 -22.42 12.55 -6.64
CA LYS A 381 -22.17 13.76 -7.43
C LYS A 381 -22.93 14.99 -6.91
N ARG A 382 -24.07 14.79 -6.26
CA ARG A 382 -24.91 15.86 -5.67
C ARG A 382 -24.20 16.58 -4.53
N ASP A 383 -23.30 15.90 -3.83
CA ASP A 383 -22.55 16.48 -2.71
C ASP A 383 -21.44 17.44 -3.18
N LYS A 384 -21.12 17.46 -4.48
CA LYS A 384 -19.98 18.22 -5.01
C LYS A 384 -20.08 19.71 -4.72
N GLU A 385 -21.24 20.33 -4.95
CA GLU A 385 -21.42 21.78 -4.76
C GLU A 385 -21.31 22.17 -3.29
N LEU A 386 -21.94 21.41 -2.41
CA LEU A 386 -21.82 21.59 -0.96
C LEU A 386 -20.37 21.43 -0.49
N LEU A 387 -19.66 20.41 -0.99
CA LEU A 387 -18.24 20.23 -0.67
C LEU A 387 -17.39 21.40 -1.19
N VAL A 388 -17.64 21.91 -2.39
CA VAL A 388 -16.93 23.09 -2.90
C VAL A 388 -17.16 24.30 -1.98
N ALA A 389 -18.41 24.57 -1.60
CA ALA A 389 -18.74 25.66 -0.68
C ALA A 389 -18.01 25.50 0.67
N LEU A 390 -18.17 24.36 1.34
CA LEU A 390 -17.54 24.09 2.64
C LEU A 390 -16.01 24.20 2.58
N GLY A 391 -15.40 23.68 1.51
CA GLY A 391 -13.96 23.65 1.39
C GLY A 391 -13.35 25.01 1.04
N LEU A 392 -14.01 25.83 0.22
CA LEU A 392 -13.62 27.22 -0.02
C LEU A 392 -13.83 28.08 1.24
N THR A 393 -14.92 27.90 1.97
CA THR A 393 -15.14 28.57 3.27
C THR A 393 -14.03 28.22 4.26
N SER A 394 -13.66 26.94 4.36
CA SER A 394 -12.53 26.49 5.19
C SER A 394 -11.19 27.08 4.73
N ALA A 395 -10.98 27.26 3.42
CA ALA A 395 -9.79 27.92 2.87
C ALA A 395 -9.73 29.41 3.28
N LEU A 396 -10.85 30.11 3.18
CA LEU A 396 -10.96 31.52 3.57
C LEU A 396 -10.72 31.69 5.08
N PHE A 397 -11.28 30.82 5.91
CA PHE A 397 -10.98 30.82 7.35
C PHE A 397 -9.49 30.61 7.63
N ALA A 398 -8.81 29.71 6.91
CA ALA A 398 -7.37 29.56 7.04
C ALA A 398 -6.62 30.86 6.68
N CYS A 399 -7.03 31.57 5.62
CA CYS A 399 -6.44 32.86 5.24
C CYS A 399 -6.67 33.94 6.32
N ILE A 400 -7.89 34.04 6.85
CA ILE A 400 -8.25 35.00 7.90
C ILE A 400 -7.46 34.74 9.18
N VAL A 401 -7.37 33.47 9.60
CA VAL A 401 -6.60 33.09 10.79
C VAL A 401 -5.12 33.43 10.62
N LEU A 402 -4.56 33.24 9.42
CA LEU A 402 -3.19 33.64 9.12
C LEU A 402 -3.00 35.17 9.17
N GLY A 403 -3.97 35.94 8.65
CA GLY A 403 -3.98 37.40 8.75
C GLY A 403 -4.05 37.90 10.20
N PHE A 404 -4.95 37.32 11.01
CA PHE A 404 -5.04 37.64 12.43
C PHE A 404 -3.79 37.26 13.22
N TYR A 405 -3.16 36.15 12.88
CA TYR A 405 -1.87 35.79 13.45
C TYR A 405 -0.82 36.87 13.13
N ALA A 406 -0.72 37.31 11.88
CA ALA A 406 0.27 38.30 11.43
C ALA A 406 0.18 39.65 12.16
N VAL A 407 -1.03 40.06 12.58
CA VAL A 407 -1.25 41.30 13.34
C VAL A 407 -1.33 41.09 14.86
N SER A 408 -1.10 39.86 15.33
CA SER A 408 -1.22 39.54 16.75
C SER A 408 -0.01 40.03 17.56
N PRO A 409 -0.20 40.39 18.84
CA PRO A 409 0.92 40.81 19.71
C PRO A 409 2.00 39.74 19.89
N VAL A 410 1.67 38.47 19.68
CA VAL A 410 2.62 37.35 19.76
C VAL A 410 3.71 37.49 18.70
N VAL A 411 3.34 37.93 17.50
CA VAL A 411 4.25 38.10 16.37
C VAL A 411 5.20 39.26 16.58
N SER A 412 4.75 40.35 17.21
CA SER A 412 5.60 41.51 17.54
C SER A 412 6.76 41.18 18.47
N ASN A 413 6.68 40.08 19.24
CA ASN A 413 7.77 39.61 20.11
C ASN A 413 8.77 38.68 19.40
N LEU A 414 8.42 38.17 18.22
CA LEU A 414 9.19 37.17 17.47
C LEU A 414 9.91 37.75 16.25
N TYR A 415 9.45 38.90 15.74
CA TYR A 415 9.88 39.48 14.47
C TYR A 415 10.20 40.97 14.63
N SER A 416 11.30 41.42 14.04
CA SER A 416 11.74 42.83 14.10
C SER A 416 10.84 43.75 13.27
N HIS A 417 10.31 43.25 12.14
CA HIS A 417 9.48 44.01 11.20
C HIS A 417 8.14 43.29 10.94
N PRO A 418 7.24 43.20 11.93
CA PRO A 418 6.05 42.34 11.85
C PRO A 418 5.03 42.78 10.78
N ASN A 419 5.04 44.05 10.37
CA ASN A 419 4.09 44.59 9.39
C ASN A 419 4.16 43.92 8.02
N SER A 420 5.31 43.39 7.62
CA SER A 420 5.47 42.69 6.34
C SER A 420 4.69 41.36 6.31
N LEU A 421 4.44 40.74 7.46
CA LEU A 421 3.76 39.44 7.58
C LEU A 421 2.29 39.50 7.14
N ILE A 422 1.68 40.68 7.08
CA ILE A 422 0.30 40.84 6.57
C ILE A 422 0.15 40.31 5.15
N TRP A 423 1.22 40.35 4.35
CA TRP A 423 1.27 39.85 2.98
C TRP A 423 1.25 38.31 2.88
N MET A 424 1.46 37.59 3.98
CA MET A 424 1.35 36.13 3.97
C MET A 424 -0.07 35.65 3.63
N ALA A 425 -1.09 36.33 4.16
CA ALA A 425 -2.50 35.98 3.95
C ALA A 425 -2.92 36.06 2.46
N PRO A 426 -2.70 37.15 1.71
CA PRO A 426 -3.05 37.22 0.30
C PRO A 426 -2.23 36.25 -0.57
N VAL A 427 -0.93 36.07 -0.31
CA VAL A 427 -0.10 35.10 -1.05
C VAL A 427 -0.62 33.67 -0.84
N PHE A 428 -0.91 33.29 0.40
CA PHE A 428 -1.52 32.00 0.71
C PHE A 428 -2.92 31.87 0.10
N GLY A 429 -3.71 32.94 0.10
CA GLY A 429 -5.02 33.01 -0.55
C GLY A 429 -4.98 32.69 -2.06
N LEU A 430 -4.02 33.30 -2.78
CA LEU A 430 -3.82 33.01 -4.20
C LEU A 430 -3.41 31.55 -4.44
N TRP A 431 -2.53 31.03 -3.58
CA TRP A 431 -2.12 29.62 -3.64
C TRP A 431 -3.29 28.66 -3.41
N ILE A 432 -4.12 28.90 -2.39
CA ILE A 432 -5.25 28.01 -2.09
C ILE A 432 -6.34 28.10 -3.17
N ILE A 433 -6.59 29.27 -3.75
CA ILE A 433 -7.48 29.42 -4.93
C ILE A 433 -6.98 28.59 -6.10
N ARG A 434 -5.67 28.60 -6.38
CA ARG A 434 -5.06 27.77 -7.43
C ARG A 434 -5.29 26.27 -7.16
N MET A 435 -5.09 25.82 -5.92
CA MET A 435 -5.36 24.43 -5.52
C MET A 435 -6.82 24.04 -5.77
N TRP A 436 -7.76 24.92 -5.42
CA TRP A 436 -9.18 24.72 -5.63
C TRP A 436 -9.59 24.70 -7.10
N LYS A 437 -8.97 25.55 -7.94
CA LYS A 437 -9.17 25.52 -9.40
C LYS A 437 -8.81 24.13 -9.97
N HIS A 438 -7.68 23.55 -9.56
CA HIS A 438 -7.30 22.20 -9.96
C HIS A 438 -8.24 21.12 -9.44
N ALA A 439 -8.74 21.29 -8.20
CA ALA A 439 -9.66 20.34 -7.58
C ALA A 439 -11.01 20.28 -8.30
N ILE A 440 -11.61 21.45 -8.57
CA ILE A 440 -12.90 21.58 -9.26
C ILE A 440 -12.82 21.01 -10.69
N ALA A 441 -11.68 21.23 -11.37
CA ALA A 441 -11.40 20.68 -12.69
C ALA A 441 -11.07 19.18 -12.71
N GLY A 442 -10.96 18.51 -11.55
CA GLY A 442 -10.59 17.09 -11.47
C GLY A 442 -9.13 16.78 -11.85
N SER A 443 -8.29 17.82 -12.01
CA SER A 443 -6.88 17.69 -12.40
C SER A 443 -5.93 17.54 -11.21
N LEU A 444 -6.38 17.88 -9.99
CA LEU A 444 -5.57 17.72 -8.79
C LEU A 444 -5.19 16.24 -8.55
N PRO A 445 -3.92 15.89 -8.33
CA PRO A 445 -3.54 14.50 -8.00
C PRO A 445 -4.22 13.98 -6.72
N GLU A 446 -4.17 12.66 -6.47
CA GLU A 446 -4.81 12.04 -5.28
C GLU A 446 -4.32 12.60 -3.92
N ASP A 447 -3.20 13.33 -3.91
CA ASP A 447 -2.56 13.87 -2.72
C ASP A 447 -2.22 15.37 -2.91
N PRO A 448 -3.01 16.28 -2.32
CA PRO A 448 -2.78 17.72 -2.45
C PRO A 448 -1.41 18.18 -1.94
N VAL A 449 -0.89 17.53 -0.89
CA VAL A 449 0.42 17.88 -0.32
C VAL A 449 1.53 17.50 -1.28
N LEU A 450 1.45 16.32 -1.91
CA LEU A 450 2.45 15.90 -2.89
C LEU A 450 2.38 16.75 -4.17
N PHE A 451 1.19 17.23 -4.55
CA PHE A 451 1.03 18.17 -5.65
C PHE A 451 1.72 19.50 -5.37
N ALA A 452 1.57 20.05 -4.15
CA ALA A 452 2.22 21.30 -3.76
C ALA A 452 3.75 21.25 -3.87
N ILE A 453 4.34 20.05 -3.79
CA ILE A 453 5.80 19.83 -3.88
C ILE A 453 6.26 19.58 -5.31
N LYS A 454 5.35 19.51 -6.29
CA LYS A 454 5.69 19.32 -7.71
C LYS A 454 5.18 20.46 -8.59
N ASP A 455 4.23 21.23 -8.10
CA ASP A 455 3.61 22.33 -8.83
C ASP A 455 4.47 23.58 -8.78
N TYR A 456 4.80 24.12 -9.95
CA TYR A 456 5.60 25.33 -10.09
C TYR A 456 4.95 26.55 -9.42
N GLY A 457 3.62 26.67 -9.49
CA GLY A 457 2.88 27.75 -8.81
C GLY A 457 3.00 27.68 -7.29
N SER A 458 3.09 26.47 -6.74
CA SER A 458 3.33 26.27 -5.31
C SER A 458 4.72 26.69 -4.89
N TYR A 459 5.74 26.50 -5.74
CA TYR A 459 7.09 27.02 -5.47
C TYR A 459 7.16 28.54 -5.44
N ILE A 460 6.45 29.22 -6.36
CA ILE A 460 6.35 30.69 -6.35
C ILE A 460 5.73 31.16 -5.04
N ALA A 461 4.63 30.54 -4.60
CA ALA A 461 3.99 30.88 -3.34
C ALA A 461 4.90 30.63 -2.12
N ILE A 462 5.61 29.49 -2.08
CA ILE A 462 6.56 29.17 -1.01
C ILE A 462 7.72 30.18 -0.99
N ALA A 463 8.28 30.53 -2.15
CA ALA A 463 9.35 31.52 -2.25
C ALA A 463 8.89 32.91 -1.80
N ALA A 464 7.68 33.32 -2.19
CA ALA A 464 7.09 34.58 -1.73
C ALA A 464 6.86 34.60 -0.21
N LEU A 465 6.31 33.52 0.37
CA LEU A 465 6.14 33.39 1.82
C LEU A 465 7.48 33.40 2.56
N ALA A 466 8.50 32.72 2.04
CA ALA A 466 9.84 32.72 2.61
C ALA A 466 10.48 34.12 2.54
N GLY A 467 10.31 34.83 1.43
CA GLY A 467 10.78 36.22 1.28
C GLY A 467 10.09 37.17 2.28
N ILE A 468 8.78 37.02 2.47
CA ILE A 468 8.03 37.80 3.48
C ILE A 468 8.53 37.51 4.89
N LEU A 469 8.74 36.23 5.23
CA LEU A 469 9.29 35.84 6.54
C LEU A 469 10.70 36.39 6.74
N PHE A 470 11.54 36.39 5.71
CA PHE A 470 12.88 36.95 5.76
C PHE A 470 12.87 38.47 5.98
N LEU A 471 11.95 39.20 5.33
CA LEU A 471 11.76 40.63 5.56
C LEU A 471 11.19 40.96 6.94
N ALA A 472 10.57 40.00 7.63
CA ALA A 472 10.00 40.18 8.95
C ALA A 472 11.01 39.94 10.09
N LEU A 473 11.99 39.06 9.87
CA LEU A 473 13.12 38.84 10.79
C LEU A 473 13.91 40.13 10.96
#